data_AF-V9W799-F1
#
_entry.id   AF-V9W799-F1
#
_cell.length_a   1.000
_cell.length_b   1.000
_cell.length_c   1.000
_cell.angle_alpha   90.00
_cell.angle_beta   90.00
_cell.angle_gamma   90.00
#
_symmetry.space_group_name_H-M   'P 1'
#
loop_
_entity.id
_entity.type
_entity.pdbx_description
1 polymer ?
#
loop_
_entity_poly.entity_id
_entity_poly.type
_entity_poly.pdbx_seq_one_letter_code
_entity_poly.pdbx_strand_id
1 'polypeptide(L)'
;MRVQLEATVAISAFVNVPSCVIIIFCIDGICFIVIACLPVIPGVLSTNLITATASHFNPPNPGFLSYQAFVNVTGIASATRVGPESFNALAVSD
;
A
#
# COMPACT_ATOMS: atom_id res chain seq x y z
N MET A 1 2.30 -5.34 23.28
CA MET A 1 3.00 -5.36 21.96
C MET A 1 2.06 -4.97 20.83
N ARG A 2 2.45 -4.00 20.00
CA ARG A 2 1.74 -3.61 18.76
C ARG A 2 2.72 -3.55 17.59
N VAL A 3 2.21 -3.78 16.38
CA VAL A 3 2.94 -3.55 15.13
C VAL A 3 2.24 -2.43 14.36
N GLN A 4 3.03 -1.47 13.87
CA GLN A 4 2.59 -0.42 12.97
C GLN A 4 3.33 -0.57 11.64
N LEU A 5 2.58 -0.52 10.54
CA LEU A 5 3.09 -0.62 9.18
C LEU A 5 2.74 0.66 8.44
N GLU A 6 3.69 1.12 7.64
CA GLU A 6 3.49 2.24 6.73
C GLU A 6 4.13 1.91 5.39
N ALA A 7 3.39 2.14 4.30
CA ALA A 7 3.93 2.08 2.96
C ALA A 7 3.56 3.35 2.19
N THR A 8 4.51 3.89 1.45
CA THR A 8 4.26 4.94 0.47
C THR A 8 4.63 4.45 -0.91
N VAL A 9 3.73 4.64 -1.87
CA VAL A 9 3.93 4.30 -3.28
C VAL A 9 3.51 5.47 -4.16
N ALA A 10 4.28 5.71 -5.21
CA ALA A 10 3.96 6.69 -6.23
C ALA A 10 3.58 5.98 -7.54
N ILE A 11 2.39 6.26 -8.06
CA ILE A 11 1.85 5.67 -9.29
C ILE A 11 1.66 6.77 -10.32
N SER A 12 2.31 6.63 -11.47
CA SER A 12 2.09 7.48 -12.65
C SER A 12 1.28 6.73 -13.69
N ALA A 13 0.15 7.31 -14.09
CA ALA A 13 -0.80 6.69 -15.01
C ALA A 13 -1.72 7.71 -15.73
N PHE A 14 -2.18 7.32 -16.92
CA PHE A 14 -3.33 7.93 -17.58
C PHE A 14 -4.60 7.26 -17.07
N VAL A 15 -5.41 8.00 -16.30
CA VAL A 15 -6.61 7.46 -15.66
C VAL A 15 -7.84 7.88 -16.44
N ASN A 16 -8.24 7.07 -17.43
CA ASN A 16 -9.41 7.33 -18.28
C ASN A 16 -10.68 6.63 -17.78
N VAL A 17 -10.55 5.69 -16.85
CA VAL A 17 -11.66 4.94 -16.22
C VAL A 17 -11.42 4.83 -14.71
N PRO A 18 -12.47 4.63 -13.89
CA PRO A 18 -12.32 4.42 -12.45
C PRO A 18 -11.33 3.29 -12.16
N SER A 19 -10.28 3.61 -11.40
CA SER A 19 -9.13 2.75 -11.19
C SER A 19 -8.64 2.87 -9.76
N CYS A 20 -8.11 1.79 -9.20
CA CYS A 20 -7.67 1.75 -7.81
C CYS A 20 -6.26 1.20 -7.67
N VAL A 21 -5.59 1.67 -6.63
CA VAL A 21 -4.35 1.11 -6.11
C VAL A 21 -4.70 0.33 -4.85
N ILE A 22 -4.33 -0.94 -4.82
CA ILE A 22 -4.57 -1.86 -3.71
C ILE A 22 -3.23 -2.10 -3.04
N ILE A 23 -3.12 -1.71 -1.77
CA ILE A 23 -1.95 -1.94 -0.93
C ILE A 23 -2.33 -3.01 0.09
N ILE A 24 -1.58 -4.12 0.11
CA ILE A 24 -1.82 -5.25 1.02
C ILE A 24 -0.66 -5.35 1.99
N PHE A 25 -0.93 -5.16 3.27
CA PHE A 25 0.01 -5.40 4.36
C PHE A 25 -0.21 -6.80 4.92
N CYS A 26 0.82 -7.61 5.09
CA CYS A 26 0.70 -8.88 5.78
C CYS A 26 1.63 -8.97 6.99
N ILE A 27 1.10 -9.50 8.09
CA ILE A 27 1.82 -9.80 9.34
C ILE A 27 1.55 -11.28 9.63
N ASP A 28 2.55 -12.14 9.40
CA ASP A 28 2.47 -13.58 9.70
C ASP A 28 1.18 -14.26 9.20
N GLY A 29 0.80 -13.96 7.95
CA GLY A 29 -0.40 -14.52 7.30
C GLY A 29 -1.70 -13.75 7.52
N ILE A 30 -1.76 -12.81 8.47
CA ILE A 30 -2.89 -11.87 8.60
C ILE A 30 -2.66 -10.69 7.67
N CYS A 31 -3.55 -10.49 6.69
CA CYS A 31 -3.41 -9.41 5.72
C CYS A 31 -4.47 -8.31 5.88
N PHE A 32 -4.03 -7.06 5.81
CA PHE A 32 -4.83 -5.85 5.80
C PHE A 32 -4.78 -5.24 4.40
N ILE A 33 -5.94 -4.86 3.87
CA ILE A 33 -6.06 -4.32 2.52
C ILE A 33 -6.47 -2.85 2.62
N VAL A 34 -5.69 -1.98 1.95
CA VAL A 34 -6.00 -0.57 1.76
C VAL A 34 -6.26 -0.34 0.28
N ILE A 35 -7.37 0.30 -0.04
CA ILE A 35 -7.77 0.60 -1.43
C ILE A 35 -7.81 2.11 -1.58
N ALA A 36 -7.03 2.64 -2.51
CA ALA A 36 -7.00 4.06 -2.85
C ALA A 36 -7.47 4.25 -4.29
N CYS A 37 -8.57 4.97 -4.49
CA CYS A 37 -9.07 5.28 -5.83
C CYS A 37 -8.26 6.40 -6.46
N LEU A 38 -7.87 6.23 -7.72
CA LEU A 38 -7.19 7.26 -8.50
C LEU A 38 -8.22 8.23 -9.10
N PRO A 39 -7.93 9.54 -9.16
CA PRO A 39 -8.79 10.50 -9.81
C PRO A 39 -8.83 10.26 -11.33
N VAL A 40 -10.02 10.25 -11.92
CA VAL A 40 -10.21 10.12 -13.37
C VAL A 40 -9.98 11.48 -14.01
N ILE A 41 -8.86 11.64 -14.71
CA ILE A 41 -8.48 12.86 -15.43
C ILE A 41 -8.07 12.46 -16.85
N PRO A 42 -9.03 12.39 -17.79
CA PRO A 42 -8.78 11.87 -19.13
C PRO A 42 -7.71 12.65 -19.88
N GLY A 43 -6.81 11.94 -20.55
CA GLY A 43 -5.76 12.54 -21.39
C GLY A 43 -4.62 13.23 -20.64
N VAL A 44 -4.60 13.17 -19.31
CA VAL A 44 -3.52 13.74 -18.48
C VAL A 44 -2.73 12.61 -17.82
N LEU A 45 -1.40 12.66 -17.96
CA LEU A 45 -0.52 11.82 -17.16
C LEU A 45 -0.46 12.40 -15.75
N SER A 46 -1.02 11.67 -14.78
CA SER A 46 -1.01 12.09 -13.38
C SER A 46 -0.10 11.18 -12.57
N THR A 47 0.62 11.76 -11.62
CA THR A 47 1.40 11.01 -10.62
C THR A 47 0.74 11.19 -9.26
N ASN A 48 0.33 10.09 -8.66
CA ASN A 48 -0.37 10.07 -7.38
C ASN A 48 0.52 9.40 -6.33
N LEU A 49 0.71 10.10 -5.20
CA LEU A 49 1.43 9.59 -4.04
C LEU A 49 0.42 9.05 -3.03
N ILE A 50 0.53 7.77 -2.70
CA ILE A 50 -0.41 7.06 -1.84
C ILE A 50 0.36 6.56 -0.63
N THR A 51 -0.03 7.04 0.55
CA THR A 51 0.48 6.55 1.84
C THR A 51 -0.61 5.73 2.51
N ALA A 52 -0.27 4.51 2.91
CA ALA A 52 -1.16 3.60 3.62
C ALA A 52 -0.52 3.21 4.94
N THR A 53 -1.34 3.14 5.98
CA THR A 53 -0.92 2.73 7.32
C THR A 53 -1.79 1.60 7.82
N ALA A 54 -1.20 0.63 8.50
CA ALA A 54 -1.93 -0.43 9.20
C ALA A 54 -1.39 -0.59 10.63
N SER A 55 -2.23 -1.07 11.54
CA SER A 55 -1.82 -1.38 12.90
C SER A 55 -2.43 -2.70 13.35
N HIS A 56 -1.62 -3.51 14.03
CA HIS A 56 -2.07 -4.75 14.65
C HIS A 56 -1.73 -4.70 16.14
N PHE A 57 -2.78 -4.66 16.97
CA PHE A 57 -2.66 -4.52 18.43
C PHE A 57 -2.50 -5.85 19.17
N ASN A 58 -2.64 -6.97 18.48
CA ASN A 58 -2.52 -8.29 19.05
C ASN A 58 -1.83 -9.25 18.06
N PRO A 59 -0.64 -8.88 17.56
CA PRO A 59 0.08 -9.71 16.62
C PRO A 59 0.26 -11.11 17.24
N PRO A 60 0.22 -12.18 16.44
CA PRO A 60 0.67 -13.48 16.89
C PRO A 60 2.04 -13.30 17.57
N ASN A 61 2.28 -13.99 18.67
CA ASN A 61 3.58 -13.97 19.34
C ASN A 61 4.46 -15.16 18.89
N PRO A 62 5.04 -15.16 17.66
CA PRO A 62 6.15 -16.04 17.35
C PRO A 62 7.36 -15.20 16.91
N GLY A 63 8.37 -15.07 17.77
CA GLY A 63 9.73 -14.69 17.36
C GLY A 63 9.85 -13.59 16.28
N PHE A 64 10.44 -13.94 15.13
CA PHE A 64 10.64 -13.01 14.01
C PHE A 64 9.36 -12.86 13.17
N LEU A 65 8.72 -11.70 13.28
CA LEU A 65 7.59 -11.33 12.41
C LEU A 65 8.11 -10.92 11.02
N SER A 66 7.50 -11.48 9.98
CA SER A 66 7.72 -11.02 8.60
C SER A 66 6.68 -9.96 8.23
N TYR A 67 7.15 -8.91 7.55
CA TYR A 67 6.32 -7.79 7.14
C TYR A 67 6.46 -7.60 5.63
N GLN A 68 5.32 -7.57 4.94
CA GLN A 68 5.28 -7.45 3.49
C GLN A 68 4.23 -6.42 3.08
N ALA A 69 4.54 -5.68 2.01
CA ALA A 69 3.61 -4.79 1.34
C ALA A 69 3.55 -5.13 -0.15
N PHE A 70 2.36 -5.35 -0.68
CA PHE A 70 2.13 -5.56 -2.11
C PHE A 70 1.30 -4.42 -2.66
N VAL A 71 1.66 -3.90 -3.84
CA VAL A 71 0.85 -2.89 -4.53
C VAL A 71 0.38 -3.44 -5.86
N ASN A 72 -0.93 -3.43 -6.05
CA ASN A 72 -1.59 -3.82 -7.29
C ASN A 72 -2.38 -2.62 -7.84
N VAL A 73 -2.42 -2.45 -9.16
CA VAL A 73 -3.20 -1.40 -9.82
C VAL A 73 -4.23 -2.06 -10.72
N THR A 74 -5.50 -1.66 -10.61
CA THR A 74 -6.60 -2.19 -11.40
C THR A 74 -7.23 -1.11 -12.26
N GLY A 75 -7.79 -1.49 -13.42
CA GLY A 75 -8.51 -0.58 -14.32
C GLY A 75 -7.64 0.19 -15.33
N ILE A 76 -6.30 0.11 -15.24
CA ILE A 76 -5.39 0.81 -16.17
C ILE A 76 -4.40 -0.20 -16.76
N ALA A 77 -4.30 -0.25 -18.09
CA ALA A 77 -3.38 -1.13 -18.80
C ALA A 77 -1.90 -0.67 -18.71
N SER A 78 -1.67 0.63 -18.50
CA SER A 78 -0.34 1.24 -18.38
C SER A 78 -0.29 2.15 -17.15
N ALA A 79 -0.13 1.54 -15.97
CA ALA A 79 0.29 2.23 -14.77
C ALA A 79 1.74 1.88 -14.48
N THR A 80 2.54 2.90 -14.19
CA THR A 80 3.94 2.73 -13.82
C THR A 80 4.12 3.13 -12.37
N ARG A 81 4.85 2.31 -11.61
CA ARG A 81 5.37 2.70 -10.31
C ARG A 81 6.52 3.67 -10.56
N VAL A 82 6.37 4.93 -10.15
CA VAL A 82 7.32 6.00 -10.46
C VAL A 82 7.50 6.86 -9.21
N GLY A 83 8.52 6.57 -8.41
CA GLY A 83 8.90 7.37 -7.25
C GLY A 83 9.42 6.53 -6.08
N PRO A 84 9.66 7.16 -4.90
CA PRO A 84 10.15 6.45 -3.73
C PRO A 84 9.09 5.45 -3.26
N GLU A 85 9.46 4.17 -3.28
CA GLU A 85 8.74 3.14 -2.56
C GLU A 85 9.37 3.05 -1.17
N SER A 86 8.61 3.40 -0.14
CA SER A 86 9.03 3.20 1.23
C SER A 86 8.13 2.20 1.92
N PHE A 87 8.75 1.37 2.75
CA PHE A 87 8.06 0.48 3.65
C PHE A 87 8.74 0.56 5.01
N ASN A 88 7.95 0.84 6.03
CA ASN A 88 8.39 0.88 7.40
C ASN A 88 7.53 -0.04 8.25
N ALA A 89 8.17 -0.81 9.13
CA ALA A 89 7.52 -1.66 10.08
C ALA A 89 8.12 -1.40 11.47
N LEU A 90 7.27 -0.98 12.40
CA LEU A 90 7.66 -0.67 13.78
C LEU A 90 6.93 -1.61 14.73
N ALA A 91 7.69 -2.40 15.49
CA ALA A 91 7.19 -3.19 16.60
C ALA A 91 7.43 -2.43 17.91
N VAL A 92 6.38 -2.21 18.69
CA VAL A 92 6.44 -1.49 19.97
C VAL A 92 5.95 -2.40 21.10
N SER A 93 6.72 -2.49 22.17
CA SER A 93 6.29 -3.10 23.43
C SER A 93 5.64 -2.02 24.30
N ASP A 94 4.37 -1.73 24.00
CA ASP A 94 3.41 -1.18 24.96
C ASP A 94 2.91 -2.31 25.87
#